data_AF-A0A5C3QT63-F1
#
_entry.id   AF-A0A5C3QT63-F1
#
_cell.length_a   1.000
_cell.length_b   1.000
_cell.length_c   1.000
_cell.angle_alpha   90.00
_cell.angle_beta   90.00
_cell.angle_gamma   90.00
#
_symmetry.space_group_name_H-M   'P 1'
#
loop_
_entity.id
_entity.type
_entity.pdbx_description
1 polymer ?
#
loop_
_entity_poly.entity_id
_entity_poly.type
_entity_poly.pdbx_seq_one_letter_code
_entity_poly.pdbx_strand_id
1 'polypeptide(L)'
;MSASAYTINFVNRCGYTVWAAAGSAPNGFPNGNVRWGARLDPGQSAGVGVSDHELGVRGWGRTGCDGNGGNCQTGACNGGMVCDDAGITSHCILSEYGFGDNGPQWGGQRTFWNLSRAGVNKGPTLPLNIPTRIDSPDGQSVSCTEGWCPSDQCYLYDEDHQAVRNSPLGGTFTHTFCP
;
A
#
# COMPACT_ATOMS: atom_id res chain seq x y z
N MET A 1 -25.59 4.43 10.59
CA MET A 1 -24.20 4.12 10.99
C MET A 1 -23.33 4.72 9.91
N SER A 2 -22.56 5.77 10.21
CA SER A 2 -21.69 6.40 9.22
C SER A 2 -20.54 5.43 8.97
N ALA A 3 -20.54 4.75 7.83
CA ALA A 3 -19.37 4.00 7.39
C ALA A 3 -18.33 5.06 6.98
N SER A 4 -17.56 5.55 7.95
CA SER A 4 -16.36 6.30 7.61
C SER A 4 -15.43 5.36 6.84
N ALA A 5 -14.83 5.90 5.79
CA ALA A 5 -13.97 5.20 4.86
C ALA A 5 -12.80 6.13 4.53
N TYR A 6 -11.62 5.56 4.31
CA TYR A 6 -10.48 6.29 3.78
C TYR A 6 -10.30 5.98 2.29
N THR A 7 -9.58 6.85 1.60
CA THR A 7 -9.18 6.66 0.20
C THR A 7 -7.68 6.40 0.14
N ILE A 8 -7.26 5.41 -0.65
CA ILE A 8 -5.88 5.30 -1.12
C ILE A 8 -5.85 5.93 -2.51
N ASN A 9 -5.24 7.10 -2.63
CA ASN A 9 -5.06 7.81 -3.89
C ASN A 9 -3.65 7.51 -4.44
N PHE A 10 -3.57 6.78 -5.54
CA PHE A 10 -2.33 6.47 -6.22
C PHE A 10 -1.99 7.57 -7.22
N VAL A 11 -0.75 8.07 -7.18
CA VAL A 11 -0.26 9.12 -8.05
C VAL A 11 1.00 8.63 -8.76
N ASN A 12 0.98 8.61 -10.08
CA ASN A 12 2.15 8.24 -10.88
C ASN A 12 2.95 9.49 -11.25
N ARG A 13 4.10 9.71 -10.60
CA ARG A 13 5.08 10.72 -11.01
C ARG A 13 6.26 10.15 -11.79
N CYS A 14 6.26 8.84 -12.04
CA CYS A 14 7.28 8.22 -12.86
C CYS A 14 7.16 8.66 -14.32
N GLY A 15 8.29 8.63 -15.04
CA GLY A 15 8.32 8.87 -16.49
C GLY A 15 7.75 7.71 -17.34
N TYR A 16 7.14 6.70 -16.71
CA TYR A 16 6.61 5.49 -17.33
C TYR A 16 5.27 5.11 -16.73
N THR A 17 4.49 4.28 -17.44
CA THR A 17 3.19 3.76 -16.97
C THR A 17 3.38 2.84 -15.76
N VAL A 18 2.55 3.04 -14.73
CA VAL A 18 2.44 2.16 -13.55
C VAL A 18 1.03 1.57 -13.50
N TRP A 19 0.91 0.29 -13.19
CA TRP A 19 -0.38 -0.34 -12.90
C TRP A 19 -0.55 -0.43 -11.39
N ALA A 20 -1.23 0.56 -10.81
CA ALA A 20 -1.54 0.56 -9.39
C ALA A 20 -2.51 -0.59 -9.06
N ALA A 21 -2.40 -1.10 -7.84
CA ALA A 21 -3.25 -2.16 -7.33
C ALA A 21 -3.46 -2.01 -5.84
N ALA A 22 -4.62 -2.49 -5.37
CA ALA A 22 -4.91 -2.59 -3.95
C ALA A 22 -5.71 -3.87 -3.66
N GLY A 23 -5.48 -4.46 -2.50
CA GLY A 23 -6.33 -5.54 -2.01
C GLY A 23 -6.13 -5.85 -0.54
N SER A 24 -7.08 -6.58 0.04
CA SER A 24 -7.04 -6.98 1.45
C SER A 24 -6.90 -8.48 1.64
N ALA A 25 -5.96 -8.87 2.49
CA ALA A 25 -5.76 -10.26 2.93
C ALA A 25 -5.48 -10.35 4.43
N PRO A 26 -6.49 -10.13 5.29
CA PRO A 26 -6.31 -10.33 6.72
C PRO A 26 -5.88 -11.77 6.99
N ASN A 27 -4.92 -11.95 7.91
CA ASN A 27 -4.31 -13.24 8.23
C ASN A 27 -3.66 -13.97 7.03
N GLY A 28 -3.30 -13.24 5.97
CA GLY A 28 -2.63 -13.79 4.80
C GLY A 28 -3.56 -14.43 3.75
N PHE A 29 -4.88 -14.31 3.89
CA PHE A 29 -5.84 -14.86 2.93
C PHE A 29 -6.70 -13.74 2.31
N PRO A 30 -6.76 -13.61 0.97
CA PRO A 30 -7.61 -12.62 0.31
C PRO A 30 -9.08 -12.81 0.72
N ASN A 31 -9.72 -11.76 1.20
CA ASN A 31 -11.14 -11.82 1.60
C ASN A 31 -12.09 -11.22 0.54
N GLY A 32 -11.53 -10.52 -0.46
CA GLY A 32 -12.27 -9.90 -1.55
C GLY A 32 -12.93 -8.56 -1.23
N ASN A 33 -12.81 -8.04 -0.01
CA ASN A 33 -13.41 -6.77 0.40
C ASN A 33 -12.77 -5.57 -0.32
N VAL A 34 -11.44 -5.62 -0.49
CA VAL A 34 -10.70 -4.68 -1.34
C VAL A 34 -10.10 -5.48 -2.47
N ARG A 35 -10.50 -5.16 -3.71
CA ARG A 35 -9.93 -5.66 -4.96
C ARG A 35 -10.00 -4.54 -5.98
N TRP A 36 -8.84 -4.00 -6.34
CA TRP A 36 -8.76 -2.85 -7.23
C TRP A 36 -7.46 -2.85 -8.02
N GLY A 37 -7.51 -2.27 -9.21
CA GLY A 37 -6.32 -1.91 -9.96
C GLY A 37 -6.64 -0.97 -11.11
N ALA A 38 -5.66 -0.17 -11.48
CA ALA A 38 -5.78 0.80 -12.56
C ALA A 38 -4.44 1.02 -13.25
N ARG A 39 -4.49 1.22 -14.56
CA ARG A 39 -3.36 1.71 -15.35
C ARG A 39 -3.24 3.23 -15.18
N LEU A 40 -2.06 3.71 -14.80
CA LEU A 40 -1.74 5.12 -14.62
C LEU A 40 -0.59 5.49 -15.57
N ASP A 41 -0.87 6.28 -16.59
CA ASP A 41 0.16 6.93 -17.38
C ASP A 41 0.90 8.01 -16.57
N PRO A 42 2.08 8.47 -17.03
CA PRO A 42 2.81 9.54 -16.35
C PRO A 42 1.92 10.74 -16.02
N GLY A 43 1.94 11.17 -14.76
CA GLY A 43 1.14 12.29 -14.24
C GLY A 43 -0.29 11.95 -13.87
N GLN A 44 -0.78 10.73 -14.13
CA GLN A 44 -2.14 10.32 -13.77
C GLN A 44 -2.27 9.88 -12.31
N SER A 45 -3.50 9.94 -11.81
CA SER A 45 -3.87 9.43 -10.50
C SER A 45 -5.22 8.72 -10.54
N ALA A 46 -5.39 7.72 -9.68
CA ALA A 46 -6.68 7.10 -9.41
C ALA A 46 -6.71 6.59 -7.97
N GLY A 47 -7.91 6.49 -7.40
CA GLY A 47 -8.08 6.08 -6.01
C GLY A 47 -9.09 4.97 -5.81
N VAL A 48 -8.99 4.32 -4.66
CA VAL A 48 -9.92 3.31 -4.18
C VAL A 48 -10.39 3.68 -2.77
N GLY A 49 -11.69 3.56 -2.52
CA GLY A 49 -12.26 3.70 -1.18
C GLY A 49 -12.12 2.40 -0.40
N VAL A 50 -11.78 2.51 0.88
CA VAL A 50 -11.58 1.38 1.79
C VAL A 50 -12.34 1.64 3.09
N SER A 51 -13.06 0.63 3.57
CA SER A 51 -13.73 0.70 4.88
C SER A 51 -12.71 0.97 5.98
N ASP A 52 -13.03 1.86 6.91
CA ASP A 52 -12.14 2.18 8.05
C ASP A 52 -11.85 0.99 8.95
N HIS A 53 -12.66 -0.07 8.88
CA HIS A 53 -12.50 -1.29 9.69
C HIS A 53 -11.83 -2.44 8.93
N GLU A 54 -11.33 -2.19 7.71
CA GLU A 54 -10.64 -3.22 6.93
C GLU A 54 -9.24 -3.50 7.52
N LEU A 55 -8.80 -4.75 7.40
CA LEU A 55 -7.52 -5.25 7.91
C LEU A 55 -6.69 -5.86 6.77
N GLY A 56 -5.36 -5.77 6.90
CA GLY A 56 -4.43 -6.39 5.94
C GLY A 56 -4.56 -5.81 4.53
N VAL A 57 -4.88 -4.53 4.43
CA VAL A 57 -4.98 -3.80 3.16
C VAL A 57 -3.58 -3.48 2.66
N ARG A 58 -3.33 -3.74 1.39
CA ARG A 58 -2.07 -3.45 0.72
C ARG A 58 -2.34 -2.62 -0.53
N GLY A 59 -1.47 -1.65 -0.79
CA GLY A 59 -1.40 -0.87 -2.03
C GLY A 59 -0.01 -0.95 -2.64
N TRP A 60 0.09 -1.13 -3.95
CA TRP A 60 1.39 -1.25 -4.64
C TRP A 60 1.31 -0.87 -6.11
N GLY A 61 2.49 -0.76 -6.75
CA GLY A 61 2.63 -0.46 -8.17
C GLY A 61 3.30 -1.60 -8.92
N ARG A 62 2.86 -1.80 -10.16
CA ARG A 62 3.35 -2.83 -11.07
C ARG A 62 3.90 -2.20 -12.34
N THR A 63 4.95 -2.79 -12.92
CA THR A 63 5.62 -2.24 -14.12
C THR A 63 5.75 -3.28 -15.22
N GLY A 64 5.85 -2.81 -16.46
CA GLY A 64 6.06 -3.66 -17.64
C GLY A 64 4.95 -4.68 -17.86
N CYS A 65 3.69 -4.32 -17.56
CA CYS A 65 2.53 -5.19 -17.75
C CYS A 65 2.04 -5.16 -19.21
N ASP A 66 1.36 -6.23 -19.61
CA ASP A 66 0.59 -6.27 -20.85
C ASP A 66 -0.61 -5.30 -20.81
N GLY A 67 -1.25 -5.05 -21.96
CA GLY A 67 -2.40 -4.14 -22.05
C GLY A 67 -3.59 -4.51 -21.15
N ASN A 68 -3.72 -5.79 -20.77
CA ASN A 68 -4.75 -6.27 -19.83
C ASN A 68 -4.33 -6.15 -18.35
N GLY A 69 -3.14 -5.61 -18.04
CA GLY A 69 -2.60 -5.49 -16.69
C GLY A 69 -2.01 -6.77 -16.11
N GLY A 70 -1.89 -7.85 -16.91
CA GLY A 70 -1.20 -9.09 -16.55
C GLY A 70 0.27 -9.09 -16.95
N ASN A 71 0.96 -10.20 -16.65
CA ASN A 71 2.37 -10.46 -17.04
C ASN A 71 3.34 -9.32 -16.74
N CYS A 72 3.15 -8.64 -15.60
CA CYS A 72 4.02 -7.54 -15.18
C CYS A 72 5.44 -8.04 -14.86
N GLN A 73 6.45 -7.24 -15.20
CA GLN A 73 7.85 -7.50 -14.86
C GLN A 73 8.12 -7.43 -13.36
N THR A 74 7.46 -6.50 -12.67
CA THR A 74 7.55 -6.34 -11.21
C THR A 74 6.18 -6.09 -10.60
N GLY A 75 5.98 -6.47 -9.34
CA GLY A 75 4.72 -6.24 -8.62
C GLY A 75 3.56 -7.10 -9.10
N ALA A 76 3.80 -8.09 -9.97
CA ALA A 76 2.76 -8.89 -10.60
C ALA A 76 1.76 -9.48 -9.58
N CYS A 77 0.52 -9.65 -10.02
CA CYS A 77 -0.53 -10.23 -9.21
C CYS A 77 -1.38 -11.16 -10.07
N ASN A 78 -2.09 -12.07 -9.42
CA ASN A 78 -3.15 -12.84 -10.07
C ASN A 78 -4.36 -11.94 -10.34
N GLY A 79 -5.02 -12.08 -11.51
CA GLY A 79 -6.27 -11.36 -11.85
C GLY A 79 -6.16 -10.34 -12.99
N GLY A 80 -4.94 -10.01 -13.46
CA GLY A 80 -4.74 -9.04 -14.54
C GLY A 80 -4.92 -7.61 -14.02
N MET A 81 -5.77 -6.78 -14.66
CA MET A 81 -5.96 -5.39 -14.27
C MET A 81 -6.36 -5.23 -12.80
N VAL A 82 -7.32 -6.06 -12.33
CA VAL A 82 -7.79 -6.08 -10.94
C VAL A 82 -7.19 -7.30 -10.26
N CYS A 83 -6.46 -7.08 -9.17
CA CYS A 83 -5.75 -8.15 -8.47
C CYS A 83 -6.66 -8.94 -7.52
N ASP A 84 -6.43 -10.25 -7.45
CA ASP A 84 -7.25 -11.21 -6.69
C ASP A 84 -6.50 -11.86 -5.52
N ASP A 85 -5.18 -11.74 -5.50
CA ASP A 85 -4.31 -12.26 -4.44
C ASP A 85 -3.93 -11.20 -3.40
N ALA A 86 -4.51 -10.00 -3.53
CA ALA A 86 -4.26 -8.84 -2.68
C ALA A 86 -2.77 -8.44 -2.55
N GLY A 87 -1.89 -8.85 -3.47
CA GLY A 87 -0.47 -8.50 -3.44
C GLY A 87 0.41 -9.50 -2.70
N ILE A 88 -0.11 -10.68 -2.32
CA ILE A 88 0.70 -11.77 -1.71
C ILE A 88 1.86 -12.18 -2.62
N THR A 89 1.64 -12.15 -3.93
CA THR A 89 2.63 -12.58 -4.93
C THR A 89 3.42 -11.41 -5.55
N SER A 90 3.18 -10.18 -5.10
CA SER A 90 3.73 -8.97 -5.72
C SER A 90 5.27 -8.87 -5.61
N HIS A 91 5.84 -9.41 -4.53
CA HIS A 91 7.27 -9.39 -4.23
C HIS A 91 7.90 -8.00 -4.45
N CYS A 92 7.27 -6.94 -3.94
CA CYS A 92 7.73 -5.57 -4.09
C CYS A 92 7.47 -4.74 -2.83
N ILE A 93 7.82 -3.45 -2.86
CA ILE A 93 7.41 -2.52 -1.81
C ILE A 93 5.88 -2.40 -1.78
N LEU A 94 5.33 -2.34 -0.57
CA LEU A 94 3.90 -2.23 -0.29
C LEU A 94 3.64 -1.01 0.59
N SER A 95 2.51 -0.33 0.37
CA SER A 95 1.87 0.42 1.44
C SER A 95 0.88 -0.49 2.16
N GLU A 96 0.93 -0.53 3.48
CA GLU A 96 0.09 -1.40 4.31
C GLU A 96 -0.83 -0.56 5.18
N TYR A 97 -2.07 -1.03 5.39
CA TYR A 97 -3.07 -0.36 6.21
C TYR A 97 -3.92 -1.36 7.00
N GLY A 98 -4.39 -0.95 8.17
CA GLY A 98 -5.32 -1.73 8.96
C GLY A 98 -5.96 -0.95 10.10
N PHE A 99 -7.20 -1.29 10.42
CA PHE A 99 -7.89 -0.82 11.61
C PHE A 99 -7.21 -1.24 12.91
N GLY A 100 -7.23 -0.37 13.91
CA GLY A 100 -6.99 -0.75 15.30
C GLY A 100 -7.65 0.22 16.28
N ASP A 101 -7.87 -0.22 17.50
CA ASP A 101 -8.42 0.59 18.59
C ASP A 101 -7.45 0.62 19.77
N ASN A 102 -6.86 1.78 20.01
CA ASN A 102 -5.93 2.00 21.13
C ASN A 102 -6.65 2.30 22.45
N GLY A 103 -7.99 2.34 22.44
CA GLY A 103 -8.80 2.78 23.56
C GLY A 103 -8.83 4.31 23.71
N PRO A 104 -9.79 4.84 24.49
CA PRO A 104 -10.07 6.28 24.54
C PRO A 104 -8.92 7.13 25.09
N GLN A 105 -8.03 6.54 25.89
CA GLN A 105 -6.87 7.23 26.46
C GLN A 105 -5.73 7.44 25.45
N TRP A 106 -5.66 6.61 24.40
CA TRP A 106 -4.51 6.54 23.48
C TRP A 106 -4.89 6.81 22.02
N GLY A 107 -5.94 7.62 21.83
CA GLY A 107 -6.39 8.08 20.51
C GLY A 107 -7.56 7.31 19.91
N GLY A 108 -8.08 6.29 20.60
CA GLY A 108 -9.25 5.51 20.16
C GLY A 108 -9.01 4.70 18.90
N GLN A 109 -10.03 4.65 18.05
CA GLN A 109 -10.00 3.98 16.75
C GLN A 109 -9.10 4.74 15.76
N ARG A 110 -8.22 4.01 15.07
CA ARG A 110 -7.18 4.54 14.17
C ARG A 110 -7.02 3.65 12.94
N THR A 111 -6.52 4.25 11.88
CA THR A 111 -5.93 3.53 10.75
C THR A 111 -4.43 3.46 10.99
N PHE A 112 -3.90 2.27 11.19
CA PHE A 112 -2.47 1.98 11.22
C PHE A 112 -1.95 1.81 9.80
N TRP A 113 -0.75 2.30 9.53
CA TRP A 113 -0.18 2.25 8.20
C TRP A 113 1.35 2.37 8.18
N ASN A 114 1.97 1.87 7.12
CA ASN A 114 3.42 1.98 6.88
C ASN A 114 3.75 1.73 5.39
N LEU A 115 4.98 2.06 4.98
CA LEU A 115 5.62 1.38 3.85
C LEU A 115 6.29 0.10 4.34
N SER A 116 6.33 -0.93 3.51
CA SER A 116 6.90 -2.22 3.86
C SER A 116 7.67 -2.85 2.72
N ARG A 117 8.84 -3.37 3.07
CA ARG A 117 9.63 -4.28 2.26
C ARG A 117 10.03 -5.50 3.08
N ALA A 118 9.35 -5.78 4.20
CA ALA A 118 9.66 -6.96 4.98
C ALA A 118 9.36 -8.23 4.19
N GLY A 119 10.30 -9.17 4.25
CA GLY A 119 10.10 -10.51 3.71
C GLY A 119 9.11 -11.29 4.56
N VAL A 120 8.41 -12.25 3.94
CA VAL A 120 7.52 -13.16 4.66
C VAL A 120 8.33 -14.07 5.58
N ASN A 121 7.90 -14.26 6.83
CA ASN A 121 8.51 -15.18 7.81
C ASN A 121 10.02 -14.98 8.00
N LYS A 122 10.45 -13.74 8.32
CA LYS A 122 11.88 -13.37 8.42
C LYS A 122 12.67 -13.64 7.13
N GLY A 123 11.97 -13.68 5.99
CA GLY A 123 12.57 -13.78 4.67
C GLY A 123 13.38 -12.54 4.30
N PRO A 124 14.12 -12.58 3.17
CA PRO A 124 14.90 -11.44 2.71
C PRO A 124 13.99 -10.23 2.44
N THR A 125 14.52 -9.03 2.69
CA THR A 125 13.85 -7.77 2.36
C THR A 125 13.47 -7.73 0.88
N LEU A 126 12.21 -7.42 0.60
CA LEU A 126 11.63 -7.32 -0.73
C LEU A 126 12.32 -6.22 -1.55
N PRO A 127 12.39 -6.38 -2.89
CA PRO A 127 12.99 -5.38 -3.74
C PRO A 127 12.17 -4.07 -3.74
N LEU A 128 12.88 -2.95 -3.83
CA LEU A 128 12.28 -1.67 -4.17
C LEU A 128 12.11 -1.62 -5.69
N ASN A 129 10.92 -1.96 -6.20
CA ASN A 129 10.66 -1.91 -7.64
C ASN A 129 10.34 -0.50 -8.15
N ILE A 130 9.69 0.31 -7.33
CA ILE A 130 9.36 1.71 -7.61
C ILE A 130 9.65 2.51 -6.34
N PRO A 131 10.41 3.61 -6.39
CA PRO A 131 10.52 4.54 -5.27
C PRO A 131 9.15 5.03 -4.84
N THR A 132 8.85 5.02 -3.55
CA THR A 132 7.49 5.27 -3.05
C THR A 132 7.48 6.23 -1.86
N ARG A 133 6.44 7.05 -1.79
CA ARG A 133 6.07 7.85 -0.62
C ARG A 133 4.60 7.67 -0.27
N ILE A 134 4.29 7.65 1.02
CA ILE A 134 2.92 7.78 1.52
C ILE A 134 2.81 9.11 2.26
N ASP A 135 1.81 9.90 1.91
CA ASP A 135 1.34 11.05 2.68
C ASP A 135 -0.02 10.70 3.32
N SER A 136 -0.15 10.92 4.63
CA SER A 136 -1.38 10.67 5.36
C SER A 136 -2.30 11.90 5.41
N PRO A 137 -3.59 11.73 5.76
CA PRO A 137 -4.54 12.84 5.85
C PRO A 137 -4.18 13.87 6.94
N ASP A 138 -3.43 13.45 7.96
CA ASP A 138 -3.00 14.27 9.09
C ASP A 138 -1.57 14.83 8.94
N GLY A 139 -1.02 14.79 7.73
CA GLY A 139 0.25 15.45 7.38
C GLY A 139 1.51 14.67 7.75
N GLN A 140 1.38 13.44 8.23
CA GLN A 140 2.52 12.54 8.39
C GLN A 140 2.95 12.00 7.02
N SER A 141 4.22 11.61 6.87
CA SER A 141 4.68 10.95 5.67
C SER A 141 5.83 9.99 5.94
N VAL A 142 5.95 8.98 5.08
CA VAL A 142 7.11 8.07 5.04
C VAL A 142 7.51 7.82 3.59
N SER A 143 8.80 7.60 3.32
CA SER A 143 9.27 7.34 1.96
C SER A 143 10.44 6.35 1.92
N CYS A 144 10.50 5.58 0.84
CA CYS A 144 11.59 4.66 0.55
C CYS A 144 11.97 4.84 -0.92
N THR A 145 13.19 5.32 -1.17
CA THR A 145 13.74 5.61 -2.48
C THR A 145 15.09 4.92 -2.67
N GLU A 146 15.65 5.00 -3.87
CA GLU A 146 17.00 4.49 -4.14
C GLU A 146 18.03 5.23 -3.26
N GLY A 147 18.83 4.47 -2.52
CA GLY A 147 19.84 5.02 -1.60
C GLY A 147 19.29 5.57 -0.28
N TRP A 148 17.96 5.65 -0.09
CA TRP A 148 17.35 6.11 1.16
C TRP A 148 16.08 5.34 1.50
N CYS A 149 16.20 4.36 2.39
CA CYS A 149 15.09 3.58 2.90
C CYS A 149 15.39 3.06 4.31
N PRO A 150 15.54 3.95 5.30
CA PRO A 150 15.84 3.56 6.67
C PRO A 150 14.63 2.90 7.35
N SER A 151 14.87 2.12 8.41
CA SER A 151 13.85 1.31 9.09
C SER A 151 12.80 2.10 9.87
N ASP A 152 12.95 3.42 10.02
CA ASP A 152 11.91 4.31 10.54
C ASP A 152 10.95 4.83 9.43
N GLN A 153 11.31 4.64 8.16
CA GLN A 153 10.54 5.08 6.99
C GLN A 153 9.91 3.91 6.23
N CYS A 154 10.45 2.71 6.37
CA CYS A 154 9.94 1.50 5.75
C CYS A 154 10.16 0.34 6.70
N TYR A 155 9.14 -0.50 6.87
CA TYR A 155 9.22 -1.72 7.66
C TYR A 155 10.05 -2.75 6.88
N LEU A 156 11.27 -3.07 7.32
CA LEU A 156 12.23 -3.87 6.55
C LEU A 156 12.38 -5.30 7.05
N TYR A 157 12.12 -5.54 8.33
CA TYR A 157 12.15 -6.84 8.98
C TYR A 157 11.16 -6.90 10.15
N ASP A 158 10.85 -8.11 10.62
CA ASP A 158 9.99 -8.32 11.79
C ASP A 158 10.52 -7.50 12.99
N GLU A 159 9.64 -6.77 13.67
CA GLU A 159 9.93 -5.91 14.84
C GLU A 159 10.34 -4.46 14.50
N ASP A 160 10.30 -4.03 13.23
CA ASP A 160 10.46 -2.62 12.81
C ASP A 160 9.25 -1.73 13.17
N HIS A 161 8.77 -1.82 14.40
CA HIS A 161 7.59 -1.10 14.89
C HIS A 161 7.74 0.43 14.78
N GLN A 162 8.96 0.94 14.69
CA GLN A 162 9.23 2.37 14.46
C GLN A 162 8.85 2.86 13.06
N ALA A 163 8.64 1.99 12.06
CA ALA A 163 8.12 2.36 10.74
C ALA A 163 6.59 2.54 10.75
N VAL A 164 5.91 1.99 11.77
CA VAL A 164 4.45 2.03 11.85
C VAL A 164 3.98 3.42 12.26
N ARG A 165 2.98 3.92 11.54
CA ARG A 165 2.27 5.16 11.84
C ARG A 165 0.81 4.84 12.11
N ASN A 166 0.11 5.81 12.67
CA ASN A 166 -1.34 5.75 12.74
C ASN A 166 -1.94 7.15 12.57
N SER A 167 -3.11 7.20 11.97
CA SER A 167 -3.89 8.43 11.73
C SER A 167 -5.34 8.22 12.20
N PRO A 168 -6.11 9.30 12.43
CA PRO A 168 -7.55 9.18 12.62
C PRO A 168 -8.22 8.39 11.48
N LEU A 169 -9.37 7.78 11.77
CA LEU A 169 -10.18 7.12 10.74
C LEU A 169 -10.61 8.09 9.63
N GLY A 170 -10.77 7.58 8.41
CA GLY A 170 -11.13 8.34 7.21
C GLY A 170 -9.98 9.13 6.56
N GLY A 171 -10.34 10.02 5.63
CA GLY A 171 -9.41 10.89 4.90
C GLY A 171 -8.81 10.25 3.64
N THR A 172 -7.74 10.84 3.10
CA THR A 172 -7.03 10.34 1.92
C THR A 172 -5.55 10.11 2.21
N PHE A 173 -5.10 8.87 2.04
CA PHE A 173 -3.70 8.52 1.96
C PHE A 173 -3.24 8.65 0.51
N THR A 174 -2.19 9.41 0.25
CA THR A 174 -1.63 9.56 -1.09
C THR A 174 -0.40 8.66 -1.24
N HIS A 175 -0.52 7.62 -2.08
CA HIS A 175 0.57 6.74 -2.47
C HIS A 175 1.21 7.30 -3.74
N THR A 176 2.39 7.89 -3.62
CA THR A 176 3.12 8.49 -4.75
C THR A 176 4.21 7.55 -5.24
N PHE A 177 4.14 7.18 -6.51
CA PHE A 177 5.21 6.50 -7.24
C PHE A 177 6.20 7.51 -7.81
N CYS A 178 7.50 7.25 -7.65
CA CYS A 178 8.60 8.16 -8.01
C CYS A 178 8.44 9.56 -7.40
N PRO A 179 8.37 9.68 -6.06
CA PRO A 179 8.10 10.93 -5.36
C PRO A 179 9.13 12.03 -5.58
#